data_AF-A0A803LSS1-F1
#
_entry.id   AF-A0A803LSS1-F1
#
_cell.length_a   1.000
_cell.length_b   1.000
_cell.length_c   1.000
_cell.angle_alpha   90.00
_cell.angle_beta   90.00
_cell.angle_gamma   90.00
#
_symmetry.space_group_name_H-M   'P 1'
#
loop_
_entity.id
_entity.type
_entity.pdbx_description
1 polymer ?
#
loop_
_entity_poly.entity_id
_entity_poly.type
_entity_poly.pdbx_seq_one_letter_code
_entity_poly.pdbx_strand_id
1 'polypeptide(L)'
;MPNWDTLEDIGNVGQIAGVHAVGLIGLIVDAANRARLHKKNCKKFAHHLKLIGNLLEQLKITELKKYPETSEPLEQLEEALKRAYLLVHSCQDKSYLYLLAMGWSIVNQFKRIQDEIDRYLRIMPLLTLVSNARFKERLEHIQNDQYDYTLEEEDRKMQVAILNKEPSMADTVLLKKTLSCSYPSMRFEQALLEENEKLQMELQRSQSSMNVQHSQVIEHLIEVTEAASRHSRNLEASYSKSHDGKAFSGVETCHKSIGALSTVRNTSIPSPEYEVQYARGSDDMEDWHTDLLDCCSKPKLCPMKTMAHPPSAQQMEF
;
A
#
# COMPACT_ATOMS: atom_id res chain seq x y z
N MET A 1 6.88 -15.34 11.83
CA MET A 1 7.23 -13.93 11.57
C MET A 1 7.37 -13.80 10.06
N PRO A 2 6.64 -12.94 9.35
CA PRO A 2 6.94 -12.69 7.94
C PRO A 2 8.23 -11.87 7.88
N ASN A 3 9.25 -12.44 7.24
CA ASN A 3 10.60 -11.91 7.18
C ASN A 3 10.68 -10.76 6.16
N TRP A 4 11.03 -9.56 6.61
CA TRP A 4 11.02 -8.32 5.81
C TRP A 4 12.30 -8.08 5.00
N ASP A 5 13.22 -9.05 4.99
CA ASP A 5 14.48 -8.97 4.21
C ASP A 5 14.27 -8.96 2.68
N THR A 6 13.02 -9.08 2.20
CA THR A 6 12.74 -9.45 0.79
C THR A 6 12.17 -8.33 -0.08
N LEU A 7 12.05 -7.11 0.49
CA LEU A 7 11.82 -5.88 -0.29
C LEU A 7 13.15 -5.15 -0.60
N GLU A 8 14.29 -5.82 -0.43
CA GLU A 8 15.60 -5.27 -0.78
C GLU A 8 15.74 -5.14 -2.28
N ASP A 9 15.62 -3.90 -2.74
CA ASP A 9 16.06 -3.48 -4.06
C ASP A 9 17.49 -3.03 -3.84
N ILE A 10 18.43 -3.98 -3.88
CA ILE A 10 19.82 -3.76 -3.46
C ILE A 10 20.44 -2.55 -4.20
N GLY A 11 20.00 -2.28 -5.43
CA GLY A 11 20.39 -1.10 -6.20
C GLY A 11 19.88 0.25 -5.65
N ASN A 12 18.72 0.26 -4.99
CA ASN A 12 18.13 1.46 -4.39
C ASN A 12 18.50 1.62 -2.91
N VAL A 13 18.81 0.52 -2.20
CA VAL A 13 19.30 0.56 -0.80
C VAL A 13 20.66 1.27 -0.71
N GLY A 14 21.56 1.05 -1.69
CA GLY A 14 22.84 1.76 -1.74
C GLY A 14 22.71 3.27 -1.96
N GLN A 15 21.69 3.72 -2.70
CA GLN A 15 21.46 5.16 -2.96
C GLN A 15 20.96 5.92 -1.73
N ILE A 16 20.32 5.22 -0.80
CA ILE A 16 19.78 5.80 0.43
C ILE A 16 20.67 5.55 1.66
N ALA A 17 21.80 4.84 1.47
CA ALA A 17 22.77 4.60 2.52
C ALA A 17 23.42 5.93 2.97
N GLY A 18 23.36 6.22 4.27
CA GLY A 18 23.89 7.47 4.84
C GLY A 18 23.01 8.72 4.63
N VAL A 19 21.84 8.58 4.00
CA VAL A 19 20.86 9.67 3.92
C VAL A 19 20.15 9.81 5.27
N HIS A 20 20.14 11.01 5.84
CA HIS A 20 19.47 11.32 7.10
C HIS A 20 17.94 11.41 6.93
N ALA A 21 17.21 11.36 8.05
CA ALA A 21 15.74 11.30 8.06
C ALA A 21 15.03 12.33 7.14
N VAL A 22 15.39 13.61 7.21
CA VAL A 22 14.77 14.67 6.37
C VAL A 22 15.04 14.45 4.88
N GLY A 23 16.27 14.04 4.52
CA GLY A 23 16.61 13.66 3.15
C GLY A 23 15.79 12.48 2.64
N LEU A 24 15.61 11.44 3.47
CA LEU A 24 14.76 10.29 3.14
C LEU A 24 13.31 10.71 2.89
N ILE A 25 12.76 11.61 3.72
CA ILE A 25 11.41 12.15 3.54
C ILE A 25 11.28 12.87 2.19
N GLY A 26 12.29 13.66 1.80
CA GLY A 26 12.33 14.29 0.47
C GLY A 26 12.25 13.28 -0.67
N LEU A 27 13.05 12.21 -0.60
CA LEU A 27 13.03 11.13 -1.59
C LEU A 27 11.69 10.40 -1.63
N ILE A 28 11.04 10.20 -0.49
CA ILE A 28 9.70 9.58 -0.40
C ILE A 28 8.65 10.45 -1.06
N VAL A 29 8.66 11.77 -0.81
CA VAL A 29 7.74 12.72 -1.45
C VAL A 29 7.91 12.68 -2.97
N ASP A 30 9.15 12.67 -3.45
CA ASP A 30 9.46 12.57 -4.87
C ASP A 30 8.97 11.25 -5.49
N ALA A 31 9.19 10.13 -4.82
CA ALA A 31 8.70 8.81 -5.25
C ALA A 31 7.15 8.77 -5.26
N ALA A 32 6.50 9.34 -4.23
CA ALA A 32 5.04 9.39 -4.15
C ALA A 32 4.40 10.17 -5.30
N ASN A 33 5.08 11.22 -5.79
CA ASN A 33 4.63 12.00 -6.95
C ASN A 33 4.73 11.21 -8.27
N ARG A 34 5.61 10.22 -8.34
CA ARG A 34 5.82 9.35 -9.51
C ARG A 34 5.08 8.02 -9.45
N ALA A 35 4.43 7.71 -8.33
CA ALA A 35 3.71 6.44 -8.13
C ALA A 35 2.67 6.19 -9.24
N ARG A 36 2.67 4.95 -9.77
CA ARG A 36 1.74 4.50 -10.81
C ARG A 36 0.46 3.93 -10.21
N LEU A 37 0.58 3.17 -9.11
CA LEU A 37 -0.52 2.61 -8.32
C LEU A 37 -0.53 3.19 -6.89
N HIS A 38 -1.61 3.00 -6.14
CA HIS A 38 -1.76 3.48 -4.76
C HIS A 38 -1.51 4.99 -4.57
N LYS A 39 -1.77 5.80 -5.61
CA LYS A 39 -1.44 7.23 -5.63
C LYS A 39 -1.99 8.00 -4.43
N LYS A 40 -3.24 7.72 -4.04
CA LYS A 40 -3.86 8.35 -2.87
C LYS A 40 -3.13 7.99 -1.58
N ASN A 41 -2.80 6.72 -1.39
CA ASN A 41 -2.08 6.24 -0.21
C ASN A 41 -0.65 6.80 -0.17
N CYS A 42 0.08 6.77 -1.29
CA CYS A 42 1.41 7.37 -1.39
C CYS A 42 1.38 8.87 -1.04
N LYS A 43 0.39 9.62 -1.53
CA LYS A 43 0.25 11.07 -1.24
C LYS A 43 -0.09 11.34 0.21
N LYS A 44 -1.04 10.59 0.79
CA LYS A 44 -1.40 10.66 2.22
C LYS A 44 -0.17 10.40 3.09
N PHE A 45 0.53 9.30 2.82
CA PHE A 45 1.72 8.91 3.56
C PHE A 45 2.86 9.94 3.40
N ALA A 46 3.12 10.43 2.20
CA ALA A 46 4.11 11.48 1.97
C ALA A 46 3.75 12.81 2.69
N HIS A 47 2.45 13.14 2.77
CA HIS A 47 1.98 14.29 3.54
C HIS A 47 2.29 14.14 5.03
N HIS A 48 1.94 12.98 5.60
CA HIS A 48 2.21 12.65 6.99
C HIS A 48 3.70 12.76 7.31
N LEU A 49 4.55 12.16 6.48
CA LEU A 49 6.01 12.22 6.63
C LEU A 49 6.56 13.65 6.47
N LYS A 50 5.91 14.51 5.68
CA LYS A 50 6.31 15.93 5.58
C LYS A 50 6.06 16.68 6.88
N LEU A 51 4.96 16.41 7.59
CA LEU A 51 4.71 16.99 8.92
C LEU A 51 5.83 16.60 9.90
N ILE A 52 6.26 15.34 9.82
CA ILE A 52 7.38 14.81 10.60
C ILE A 52 8.70 15.49 10.21
N GLY A 53 8.98 15.62 8.92
CA GLY A 53 10.19 16.32 8.43
C GLY A 53 10.28 17.74 8.97
N ASN A 54 9.18 18.50 8.91
CA ASN A 54 9.09 19.85 9.46
C ASN A 54 9.34 19.89 10.98
N LEU A 55 8.87 18.88 11.71
CA LEU A 55 9.12 18.74 13.15
C LEU A 55 10.62 18.52 13.41
N LEU A 56 11.22 17.59 12.68
CA LEU A 56 12.62 17.22 12.86
C LEU A 56 13.60 18.35 12.50
N GLU A 57 13.32 19.10 11.43
CA GLU A 57 14.12 20.29 11.06
C GLU A 57 14.15 21.32 12.20
N GLN A 58 13.01 21.57 12.83
CA GLN A 58 12.90 22.53 13.93
C GLN A 58 13.61 22.08 15.20
N LEU A 59 13.62 20.79 15.48
CA LEU A 59 14.38 20.21 16.58
C LEU A 59 15.89 20.25 16.36
N LYS A 60 16.34 20.63 15.14
CA LYS A 60 17.73 20.50 14.70
C LYS A 60 18.22 19.08 14.98
N ILE A 61 17.82 18.11 14.14
CA ILE A 61 18.26 16.70 14.21
C ILE A 61 19.72 16.51 14.65
N THR A 62 20.63 17.36 14.16
CA THR A 62 22.06 17.32 14.48
C THR A 62 22.38 17.51 15.97
N GLU A 63 21.52 18.22 16.72
CA GLU A 63 21.62 18.36 18.17
C GLU A 63 21.05 17.13 18.89
N LEU A 64 19.96 16.54 18.39
CA LEU A 64 19.40 15.29 18.95
C LEU A 64 20.36 14.11 18.81
N LYS A 65 21.13 14.03 17.72
CA LYS A 65 22.15 12.97 17.56
C LYS A 65 23.30 13.04 18.57
N LYS A 66 23.47 14.17 19.29
CA LYS A 66 24.54 14.32 20.29
C LYS A 66 24.20 13.65 21.62
N TYR A 67 22.92 13.39 21.89
CA TYR A 67 22.48 12.75 23.12
C TYR A 67 22.30 11.25 22.90
N PRO A 68 23.00 10.39 23.66
CA PRO A 68 22.88 8.94 23.49
C PRO A 68 21.45 8.44 23.68
N GLU A 69 20.66 9.13 24.51
CA GLU A 69 19.25 8.83 24.77
C GLU A 69 18.36 8.99 23.53
N THR A 70 18.70 9.90 22.60
CA THR A 70 17.92 10.13 21.38
C THR A 70 18.56 9.58 20.11
N SER A 71 19.81 9.13 20.17
CA SER A 71 20.50 8.53 19.02
C SER A 71 19.78 7.26 18.54
N GLU A 72 19.47 6.33 19.45
CA GLU A 72 18.87 5.04 19.10
C GLU A 72 17.45 5.19 18.48
N PRO A 73 16.50 5.95 19.08
CA PRO A 73 15.19 6.17 18.46
C PRO A 73 15.26 6.86 17.08
N LEU A 74 16.27 7.70 16.87
CA LEU A 74 16.47 8.42 15.61
C LEU A 74 17.06 7.53 14.52
N GLU A 75 17.99 6.64 14.86
CA GLU A 75 18.49 5.59 13.95
C GLU A 75 17.35 4.64 13.56
N GLN A 76 16.52 4.22 14.52
CA GLN A 76 15.36 3.37 14.25
C GLN A 76 14.32 4.08 13.35
N LEU A 77 14.14 5.39 13.54
CA LEU A 77 13.32 6.21 12.64
C LEU A 77 13.91 6.26 11.22
N GLU A 78 15.22 6.44 11.06
CA GLU A 78 15.89 6.41 9.76
C GLU A 78 15.70 5.04 9.07
N GLU A 79 15.82 3.93 9.79
CA GLU A 79 15.54 2.59 9.23
C GLU A 79 14.07 2.40 8.83
N ALA A 80 13.12 2.91 9.62
CA ALA A 80 11.71 2.89 9.26
C ALA A 80 11.43 3.75 8.01
N LEU A 81 12.09 4.89 7.87
CA LEU A 81 12.01 5.75 6.69
C LEU A 81 12.62 5.11 5.44
N LYS A 82 13.69 4.31 5.57
CA LYS A 82 14.22 3.52 4.45
C LYS A 82 13.19 2.50 3.96
N ARG A 83 12.51 1.79 4.88
CA ARG A 83 11.40 0.89 4.52
C ARG A 83 10.23 1.63 3.89
N ALA A 84 9.89 2.81 4.41
CA ALA A 84 8.88 3.70 3.84
C ALA A 84 9.21 4.09 2.39
N TYR A 85 10.47 4.45 2.13
CA TYR A 85 10.96 4.73 0.77
C TYR A 85 10.82 3.53 -0.16
N LEU A 86 11.26 2.34 0.26
CA LEU A 86 11.14 1.13 -0.56
C LEU A 86 9.68 0.79 -0.88
N LEU A 87 8.76 0.94 0.08
CA LEU A 87 7.33 0.75 -0.15
C LEU A 87 6.80 1.74 -1.22
N VAL A 88 7.05 3.04 -1.05
CA VAL A 88 6.55 4.06 -1.97
C VAL A 88 7.20 3.94 -3.35
N HIS A 89 8.51 3.67 -3.41
CA HIS A 89 9.23 3.44 -4.66
C HIS A 89 8.69 2.21 -5.41
N SER A 90 8.32 1.15 -4.69
CA SER A 90 7.74 -0.04 -5.31
C SER A 90 6.43 0.25 -6.05
N CYS A 91 5.66 1.25 -5.61
CA CYS A 91 4.42 1.70 -6.27
C CYS A 91 4.69 2.42 -7.61
N GLN A 92 5.95 2.74 -7.92
CA GLN A 92 6.39 3.33 -9.19
C GLN A 92 6.91 2.29 -10.18
N ASP A 93 7.75 1.35 -9.72
CA ASP A 93 8.66 0.62 -10.62
C ASP A 93 8.32 -0.87 -10.83
N LYS A 94 7.49 -1.47 -9.94
CA LYS A 94 7.09 -2.87 -10.05
C LYS A 94 6.07 -3.15 -11.17
N SER A 95 5.89 -4.43 -11.50
CA SER A 95 4.81 -4.88 -12.38
C SER A 95 3.48 -4.31 -11.90
N TYR A 96 2.72 -3.77 -12.83
CA TYR A 96 1.38 -3.26 -12.55
C TYR A 96 0.47 -4.36 -12.02
N LEU A 97 0.52 -5.56 -12.62
CA LEU A 97 -0.29 -6.71 -12.21
C LEU A 97 0.12 -7.23 -10.84
N TYR A 98 1.41 -7.25 -10.52
CA TYR A 98 1.89 -7.62 -9.20
C TYR A 98 1.43 -6.64 -8.12
N LEU A 99 1.53 -5.33 -8.37
CA LEU A 99 1.05 -4.31 -7.43
C LEU A 99 -0.46 -4.41 -7.19
N LEU A 100 -1.25 -4.73 -8.23
CA LEU A 100 -2.68 -4.99 -8.07
C LEU A 100 -2.96 -6.24 -7.24
N ALA A 101 -2.25 -7.34 -7.50
CA ALA A 101 -2.40 -8.58 -6.75
C ALA A 101 -2.05 -8.40 -5.27
N MET A 102 -1.05 -7.56 -4.98
CA MET A 102 -0.55 -7.23 -3.63
C MET A 102 -1.21 -6.00 -2.99
N GLY A 103 -2.38 -5.59 -3.49
CA GLY A 103 -3.03 -4.33 -3.12
C GLY A 103 -3.28 -4.15 -1.62
N TRP A 104 -3.88 -5.12 -0.93
CA TRP A 104 -4.17 -5.01 0.51
C TRP A 104 -2.92 -5.16 1.38
N SER A 105 -1.94 -5.93 0.94
CA SER A 105 -0.64 -6.08 1.58
C SER A 105 0.10 -4.75 1.56
N ILE A 106 0.06 -4.03 0.43
CA ILE A 106 0.61 -2.68 0.32
C ILE A 106 -0.14 -1.70 1.22
N VAL A 107 -1.47 -1.74 1.24
CA VAL A 107 -2.31 -0.92 2.16
C VAL A 107 -1.95 -1.17 3.63
N ASN A 108 -1.84 -2.43 4.03
CA ASN A 108 -1.45 -2.83 5.38
C ASN A 108 -0.02 -2.41 5.72
N GLN A 109 0.88 -2.39 4.73
CA GLN A 109 2.24 -1.89 4.90
C GLN A 109 2.28 -0.39 5.18
N PHE A 110 1.48 0.41 4.47
CA PHE A 110 1.38 1.85 4.77
C PHE A 110 0.97 2.08 6.22
N LYS A 111 -0.08 1.39 6.67
CA LYS A 111 -0.55 1.46 8.07
C LYS A 111 0.54 1.05 9.06
N ARG A 112 1.18 -0.10 8.82
CA ARG A 112 2.21 -0.63 9.72
C ARG A 112 3.45 0.27 9.81
N ILE A 113 3.92 0.81 8.69
CA ILE A 113 5.10 1.68 8.67
C ILE A 113 4.77 3.04 9.30
N GLN A 114 3.58 3.61 9.05
CA GLN A 114 3.13 4.81 9.75
C GLN A 114 3.10 4.59 11.27
N ASP A 115 2.45 3.51 11.74
CA ASP A 115 2.41 3.15 13.17
C ASP A 115 3.82 3.03 13.79
N GLU A 116 4.76 2.45 13.04
CA GLU A 116 6.14 2.26 13.47
C GLU A 116 6.88 3.60 13.59
N ILE A 117 6.75 4.47 12.59
CA ILE A 117 7.34 5.82 12.58
C ILE A 117 6.77 6.67 13.72
N ASP A 118 5.45 6.69 13.89
CA ASP A 118 4.76 7.42 14.95
C ASP A 118 5.19 6.96 16.34
N ARG A 119 5.43 5.66 16.50
CA ARG A 119 5.94 5.10 17.75
C ARG A 119 7.33 5.65 18.08
N TYR A 120 8.25 5.71 17.12
CA TYR A 120 9.59 6.27 17.35
C TYR A 120 9.55 7.76 17.67
N LEU A 121 8.67 8.50 16.98
CA LEU A 121 8.43 9.92 17.27
C LEU A 121 7.80 10.15 18.64
N ARG A 122 7.08 9.19 19.21
CA ARG A 122 6.56 9.26 20.58
C ARG A 122 7.64 8.96 21.62
N ILE A 123 8.61 8.09 21.31
CA ILE A 123 9.69 7.72 22.25
C ILE A 123 10.72 8.85 22.38
N MET A 124 11.11 9.48 21.27
CA MET A 124 12.11 10.56 21.23
C MET A 124 11.82 11.76 22.19
N PRO A 125 10.57 12.27 22.32
CA PRO A 125 10.14 13.23 23.34
C PRO A 125 10.29 12.78 24.79
N LEU A 126 10.16 11.48 25.07
CA LEU A 126 10.17 10.97 26.45
C LEU A 126 11.58 11.09 27.07
N LEU A 127 12.61 11.27 26.24
CA LEU A 127 14.01 11.37 26.63
C LEU A 127 14.55 12.81 26.61
N THR A 128 13.88 13.74 25.89
CA THR A 128 14.26 15.17 25.78
C THR A 128 13.19 16.09 26.36
N LEU A 129 12.93 16.01 27.68
CA LEU A 129 12.38 17.08 28.53
C LEU A 129 11.21 17.93 27.96
N VAL A 130 9.96 17.48 28.18
CA VAL A 130 8.94 18.12 29.05
C VAL A 130 8.57 19.63 28.90
N SER A 131 9.18 20.51 28.09
CA SER A 131 8.92 21.97 28.22
C SER A 131 8.59 22.78 26.96
N ASN A 132 8.66 22.23 25.74
CA ASN A 132 8.29 23.00 24.55
C ASN A 132 6.82 22.76 24.16
N ALA A 133 5.92 23.62 24.65
CA ALA A 133 4.49 23.56 24.34
C ALA A 133 4.21 23.50 22.82
N ARG A 134 5.05 24.18 22.02
CA ARG A 134 4.95 24.20 20.56
C ARG A 134 5.32 22.86 19.92
N PHE A 135 6.22 22.11 20.55
CA PHE A 135 6.59 20.76 20.12
C PHE A 135 5.46 19.77 20.42
N LYS A 136 4.88 19.86 21.62
CA LYS A 136 3.75 19.03 22.04
C LYS A 136 2.55 19.22 21.11
N GLU A 137 2.19 20.47 20.81
CA GLU A 137 1.10 20.82 19.87
C GLU A 137 1.31 20.21 18.47
N ARG A 138 2.54 20.27 17.94
CA ARG A 138 2.85 19.70 16.62
C ARG A 138 2.87 18.19 16.61
N LEU A 139 3.39 17.57 17.67
CA LEU A 139 3.36 16.13 17.82
C LEU A 139 1.91 15.63 17.94
N GLU A 140 1.06 16.35 18.69
CA GLU A 140 -0.38 16.09 18.73
C GLU A 140 -1.02 16.23 17.34
N HIS A 141 -0.63 17.23 16.55
CA HIS A 141 -1.11 17.37 15.17
C HIS A 141 -0.72 16.18 14.28
N ILE A 142 0.54 15.71 14.38
CA ILE A 142 1.00 14.51 13.65
C ILE A 142 0.24 13.26 14.11
N GLN A 143 0.05 13.09 15.42
CA GLN A 143 -0.66 11.95 15.98
C GLN A 143 -2.14 11.91 15.56
N ASN A 144 -2.74 13.08 15.34
CA ASN A 144 -4.11 13.20 14.84
C ASN A 144 -4.19 13.03 13.31
N ASP A 145 -3.08 13.11 12.57
CA ASP A 145 -2.99 12.86 11.13
C ASP A 145 -2.92 11.35 10.84
N GLN A 146 -3.92 10.62 11.30
CA GLN A 146 -4.08 9.20 10.99
C GLN A 146 -4.87 9.02 9.71
N TYR A 147 -4.26 8.34 8.74
CA TYR A 147 -4.92 8.04 7.48
C TYR A 147 -5.56 6.66 7.50
N ASP A 148 -6.82 6.62 7.09
CA ASP A 148 -7.41 5.38 6.61
C ASP A 148 -6.87 5.10 5.20
N TYR A 149 -6.02 4.07 5.11
CA TYR A 149 -5.45 3.59 3.86
C TYR A 149 -6.39 2.56 3.26
N THR A 150 -6.76 2.74 1.99
CA THR A 150 -7.74 1.88 1.32
C THR A 150 -7.27 1.50 -0.07
N LEU A 151 -7.75 0.38 -0.59
CA LEU A 151 -7.63 0.04 -2.00
C LEU A 151 -8.75 0.72 -2.80
N GLU A 152 -8.43 1.28 -3.97
CA GLU A 152 -9.45 1.94 -4.80
C GLU A 152 -10.44 0.90 -5.35
N GLU A 153 -11.70 1.29 -5.57
CA GLU A 153 -12.78 0.38 -5.98
C GLU A 153 -12.44 -0.38 -7.27
N GLU A 154 -11.88 0.33 -8.24
CA GLU A 154 -11.44 -0.21 -9.51
C GLU A 154 -10.28 -1.20 -9.33
N ASP A 155 -9.30 -0.85 -8.50
CA ASP A 155 -8.14 -1.70 -8.21
C ASP A 155 -8.60 -2.97 -7.45
N ARG A 156 -9.59 -2.86 -6.55
CA ARG A 156 -10.18 -4.00 -5.83
C ARG A 156 -10.89 -4.96 -6.78
N LYS A 157 -11.70 -4.45 -7.71
CA LYS A 157 -12.36 -5.28 -8.73
C LYS A 157 -11.35 -5.98 -9.63
N MET A 158 -10.32 -5.25 -10.05
CA MET A 158 -9.25 -5.76 -10.89
C MET A 158 -8.43 -6.84 -10.18
N GLN A 159 -8.13 -6.64 -8.90
CA GLN A 159 -7.45 -7.61 -8.06
C GLN A 159 -8.24 -8.93 -7.98
N VAL A 160 -9.54 -8.86 -7.73
CA VAL A 160 -10.41 -10.07 -7.71
C VAL A 160 -10.39 -10.78 -9.06
N ALA A 161 -10.47 -10.03 -10.17
CA ALA A 161 -10.47 -10.60 -11.52
C ALA A 161 -9.16 -11.31 -11.89
N ILE A 162 -8.00 -10.73 -11.53
CA ILE A 162 -6.67 -11.33 -11.83
C ILE A 162 -6.39 -12.55 -10.94
N LEU A 163 -6.88 -12.55 -9.71
CA LEU A 163 -6.68 -13.67 -8.78
C LEU A 163 -7.59 -14.87 -9.08
N ASN A 164 -8.57 -14.74 -9.99
CA ASN A 164 -9.42 -15.84 -10.39
C ASN A 164 -8.65 -16.84 -11.28
N LYS A 165 -8.63 -18.13 -10.87
CA LYS A 165 -7.96 -19.21 -11.61
C LYS A 165 -8.59 -19.50 -12.97
N GLU A 166 -9.88 -19.21 -13.12
CA GLU A 166 -10.61 -19.35 -14.38
C GLU A 166 -11.14 -17.97 -14.81
N PRO A 167 -10.33 -17.15 -15.51
CA PRO A 167 -10.74 -15.81 -15.90
C PRO A 167 -11.91 -15.88 -16.87
N SER A 168 -13.00 -15.18 -16.53
CA SER A 168 -14.15 -15.04 -17.42
C SER A 168 -13.83 -14.13 -18.60
N MET A 169 -14.71 -14.13 -19.61
CA MET A 169 -14.62 -13.15 -20.71
C MET A 169 -14.67 -11.71 -20.18
N ALA A 170 -15.47 -11.45 -19.14
CA ALA A 170 -15.56 -10.15 -18.49
C ALA A 170 -14.24 -9.76 -17.80
N ASP A 171 -13.57 -10.71 -17.14
CA ASP A 171 -12.26 -10.50 -16.49
C ASP A 171 -11.18 -10.17 -17.52
N THR A 172 -11.21 -10.83 -18.69
CA THR A 172 -10.28 -10.57 -19.79
C THR A 172 -10.50 -9.18 -20.41
N VAL A 173 -11.76 -8.76 -20.58
CA VAL A 173 -12.10 -7.42 -21.05
C VAL A 173 -11.67 -6.36 -20.03
N LEU A 174 -11.90 -6.61 -18.74
CA LEU A 174 -11.48 -5.73 -17.66
C LEU A 174 -9.94 -5.60 -17.63
N LEU A 175 -9.20 -6.70 -17.74
CA LEU A 175 -7.75 -6.72 -17.85
C LEU A 175 -7.24 -5.90 -19.03
N LYS A 176 -7.85 -6.09 -20.21
CA LYS A 176 -7.49 -5.33 -21.40
C LYS A 176 -7.70 -3.83 -21.22
N LYS A 177 -8.85 -3.44 -20.66
CA LYS A 177 -9.17 -2.05 -20.38
C LYS A 177 -8.17 -1.43 -19.40
N THR A 178 -7.93 -2.09 -18.28
CA THR A 178 -7.08 -1.58 -17.21
C THR A 178 -5.61 -1.49 -17.64
N LEU A 179 -5.08 -2.52 -18.33
CA LEU A 179 -3.72 -2.46 -18.87
C LEU A 179 -3.55 -1.36 -19.92
N SER A 180 -4.55 -1.15 -20.79
CA SER A 180 -4.52 -0.06 -21.77
C SER A 180 -4.49 1.32 -21.11
N CYS A 181 -5.14 1.49 -19.96
CA CYS A 181 -5.06 2.72 -19.16
C CYS A 181 -3.67 2.92 -18.53
N SER A 182 -3.05 1.86 -18.03
CA SER A 182 -1.74 1.89 -17.37
C SER A 182 -0.57 2.01 -18.34
N TYR A 183 -0.78 1.64 -19.61
CA TYR A 183 0.17 1.69 -20.72
C TYR A 183 -0.43 2.45 -21.93
N PRO A 184 -0.72 3.76 -21.80
CA PRO A 184 -1.46 4.51 -22.82
C PRO A 184 -0.72 4.68 -24.16
N SER A 185 0.61 4.48 -24.16
CA SER A 185 1.47 4.60 -25.35
C SER A 185 1.77 3.27 -26.03
N MET A 186 1.19 2.16 -25.56
CA MET A 186 1.47 0.81 -26.08
C MET A 186 0.20 0.09 -26.50
N ARG A 187 0.35 -0.88 -27.42
CA ARG A 187 -0.74 -1.83 -27.72
C ARG A 187 -0.89 -2.82 -26.57
N PHE A 188 -2.09 -3.37 -26.41
CA PHE A 188 -2.40 -4.33 -25.36
C PHE A 188 -1.42 -5.51 -25.33
N GLU A 189 -1.11 -6.08 -26.50
CA GLU A 189 -0.20 -7.22 -26.62
C GLU A 189 1.23 -6.88 -26.18
N GLN A 190 1.69 -5.66 -26.46
CA GLN A 190 3.01 -5.17 -26.04
C GLN A 190 3.04 -4.88 -24.54
N ALA A 191 2.00 -4.25 -23.99
CA ALA A 191 1.86 -4.01 -22.56
C ALA A 191 1.82 -5.33 -21.76
N LEU A 192 1.16 -6.36 -22.31
CA LEU A 192 1.09 -7.69 -21.71
C LEU A 192 2.44 -8.40 -21.71
N LEU A 193 3.22 -8.25 -22.79
CA LEU A 193 4.59 -8.74 -22.87
C LEU A 193 5.49 -8.06 -21.83
N GLU A 194 5.45 -6.72 -21.75
CA GLU A 194 6.25 -5.96 -20.78
C GLU A 194 5.89 -6.31 -19.34
N GLU A 195 4.60 -6.51 -19.04
CA GLU A 195 4.18 -6.99 -17.72
C GLU A 195 4.70 -8.39 -17.42
N ASN A 196 4.68 -9.32 -18.39
CA ASN A 196 5.23 -10.66 -18.21
C ASN A 196 6.75 -10.61 -17.95
N GLU A 197 7.50 -9.79 -18.69
CA GLU A 197 8.94 -9.60 -18.47
C GLU A 197 9.23 -9.06 -17.06
N LYS A 198 8.44 -8.08 -16.58
CA LYS A 198 8.56 -7.56 -15.21
C LYS A 198 8.23 -8.62 -14.16
N LEU A 199 7.17 -9.41 -14.36
CA LEU A 199 6.80 -10.50 -13.47
C LEU A 199 7.89 -11.58 -13.39
N GLN A 200 8.57 -11.89 -14.51
CA GLN A 200 9.70 -12.82 -14.50
C GLN A 200 10.87 -12.29 -13.65
N MET A 201 11.17 -11.00 -13.77
CA MET A 201 12.21 -10.35 -12.93
C MET A 201 11.82 -10.38 -11.45
N GLU A 202 10.55 -10.13 -11.12
CA GLU A 202 10.03 -10.23 -9.76
C GLU A 202 10.07 -11.66 -9.23
N LEU A 203 9.77 -12.67 -10.05
CA LEU A 203 9.85 -14.08 -9.69
C LEU A 203 11.29 -14.48 -9.33
N GLN A 204 12.26 -14.12 -10.18
CA GLN A 204 13.68 -14.40 -9.94
C GLN A 204 14.16 -13.78 -8.62
N ARG A 205 13.72 -12.55 -8.34
CA ARG A 205 14.03 -11.85 -7.11
C ARG A 205 13.38 -12.50 -5.89
N SER A 206 12.10 -12.86 -5.99
CA SER A 206 11.36 -13.57 -4.94
C SER A 206 12.02 -14.92 -4.60
N GLN A 207 12.42 -15.68 -5.62
CA GLN A 207 13.11 -16.96 -5.47
C GLN A 207 14.48 -16.81 -4.80
N SER A 208 15.26 -15.81 -5.22
CA SER A 208 16.55 -15.48 -4.60
C SER A 208 16.42 -15.10 -3.12
N SER A 209 15.29 -14.49 -2.77
CA SER A 209 14.94 -14.10 -1.40
C SER A 209 14.22 -15.22 -0.60
N MET A 210 14.07 -16.42 -1.19
CA MET A 210 13.36 -17.58 -0.63
C MET A 210 11.91 -17.31 -0.19
N ASN A 211 11.24 -16.34 -0.84
CA ASN A 211 9.86 -15.98 -0.51
C ASN A 211 8.86 -16.82 -1.31
N VAL A 212 8.59 -18.03 -0.81
CA VAL A 212 7.71 -19.01 -1.47
C VAL A 212 6.31 -18.45 -1.74
N GLN A 213 5.79 -17.65 -0.82
CA GLN A 213 4.46 -17.07 -0.90
C GLN A 213 4.35 -16.07 -2.06
N HIS A 214 5.30 -15.14 -2.14
CA HIS A 214 5.34 -14.18 -3.25
C HIS A 214 5.59 -14.87 -4.60
N SER A 215 6.43 -15.90 -4.64
CA SER A 215 6.67 -16.67 -5.87
C SER A 215 5.39 -17.32 -6.42
N GLN A 216 4.53 -17.87 -5.54
CA GLN A 216 3.25 -18.46 -5.95
C GLN A 216 2.29 -17.43 -6.56
N VAL A 217 2.21 -16.23 -5.97
CA VAL A 217 1.42 -15.12 -6.53
C VAL A 217 1.94 -14.80 -7.94
N ILE A 218 3.26 -14.64 -8.08
CA ILE A 218 3.87 -14.22 -9.35
C ILE A 218 3.72 -15.29 -10.43
N GLU A 219 3.88 -16.57 -10.09
CA GLU A 219 3.65 -17.69 -11.01
C GLU A 219 2.21 -17.69 -11.53
N HIS A 220 1.22 -17.50 -10.66
CA HIS A 220 -0.18 -17.35 -11.06
C HIS A 220 -0.40 -16.16 -12.01
N LEU A 221 0.23 -15.00 -11.72
CA LEU A 221 0.15 -13.83 -12.59
C LEU A 221 0.74 -14.08 -13.97
N ILE A 222 1.85 -14.82 -14.06
CA ILE A 222 2.45 -15.23 -15.33
C ILE A 222 1.45 -16.10 -16.12
N GLU A 223 0.83 -17.09 -15.49
CA GLU A 223 -0.18 -17.93 -16.14
C GLU A 223 -1.37 -17.11 -16.69
N VAL A 224 -1.86 -16.13 -15.91
CA VAL A 224 -2.94 -15.23 -16.34
C VAL A 224 -2.53 -14.41 -17.57
N THR A 225 -1.31 -13.86 -17.58
CA THR A 225 -0.83 -13.09 -18.74
C THR A 225 -0.68 -13.96 -19.99
N GLU A 226 -0.20 -15.19 -19.85
CA GLU A 226 -0.09 -16.13 -20.97
C GLU A 226 -1.47 -16.54 -21.51
N ALA A 227 -2.43 -16.80 -20.63
CA ALA A 227 -3.81 -17.13 -21.00
C ALA A 227 -4.47 -15.97 -21.78
N ALA A 228 -4.31 -14.74 -21.29
CA ALA A 228 -4.79 -13.53 -21.97
C ALA A 228 -4.16 -13.35 -23.36
N SER A 229 -2.86 -13.64 -23.51
CA SER A 229 -2.15 -13.59 -24.79
C SER A 229 -2.67 -14.63 -25.79
N ARG A 230 -2.94 -15.87 -25.34
CA ARG A 230 -3.56 -16.91 -26.18
C ARG A 230 -4.97 -16.50 -26.62
N HIS A 231 -5.75 -15.90 -25.71
CA HIS A 231 -7.10 -15.44 -26.01
C HIS A 231 -7.12 -14.32 -27.05
N SER A 232 -6.24 -13.32 -26.93
CA SER A 232 -6.14 -12.22 -27.92
C SER A 232 -5.89 -12.74 -29.34
N ARG A 233 -4.93 -13.67 -29.50
CA ARG A 233 -4.59 -14.29 -30.79
C ARG A 233 -5.74 -15.10 -31.40
N ASN A 234 -6.48 -15.83 -30.58
CA ASN A 234 -7.62 -16.63 -31.04
C ASN A 234 -8.78 -15.74 -31.51
N LEU A 235 -9.00 -14.60 -30.86
CA LEU A 235 -10.00 -13.62 -31.26
C LEU A 235 -9.65 -13.00 -32.62
N GLU A 236 -8.41 -12.55 -32.81
CA GLU A 236 -7.93 -12.02 -34.10
C GLU A 236 -8.01 -13.04 -35.24
N ALA A 237 -7.68 -14.31 -34.97
CA ALA A 237 -7.79 -15.39 -35.95
C ALA A 237 -9.24 -15.73 -36.33
N SER A 238 -10.18 -15.52 -35.42
CA SER A 238 -11.62 -15.72 -35.66
C SER A 238 -12.23 -14.58 -36.50
N TYR A 239 -11.85 -13.32 -36.24
CA TYR A 239 -12.27 -12.17 -37.04
C TYR A 239 -11.65 -12.17 -38.44
N SER A 240 -10.42 -12.66 -38.59
CA SER A 240 -9.77 -12.80 -39.92
C SER A 240 -10.45 -13.84 -40.82
N LYS A 241 -11.35 -14.67 -40.28
CA LYS A 241 -12.16 -15.65 -41.04
C LYS A 241 -13.56 -15.17 -41.37
N SER A 242 -14.01 -14.05 -40.80
CA SER A 242 -15.30 -13.42 -41.10
C SER A 242 -15.05 -12.04 -41.72
N HIS A 243 -15.17 -11.94 -43.04
CA HIS A 243 -15.29 -10.66 -43.72
C HIS A 243 -16.62 -9.99 -43.32
N ASP A 244 -16.64 -9.27 -42.20
CA ASP A 244 -17.62 -8.21 -41.97
C ASP A 244 -16.96 -7.05 -41.23
N GLY A 245 -16.61 -6.04 -42.01
CA GLY A 245 -16.00 -4.80 -41.53
C GLY A 245 -17.02 -3.96 -40.77
N LYS A 246 -17.09 -4.10 -39.45
CA LYS A 246 -17.61 -3.05 -38.58
C LYS A 246 -16.64 -2.81 -37.43
N ALA A 247 -15.84 -1.77 -37.61
CA ALA A 247 -14.89 -1.27 -36.63
C ALA A 247 -15.63 -0.83 -35.35
N PHE A 248 -15.33 -1.48 -34.23
CA PHE A 248 -15.42 -0.83 -32.93
C PHE A 248 -14.04 -0.28 -32.60
N SER A 249 -13.71 0.90 -33.13
CA SER A 249 -12.71 1.78 -32.52
C SER A 249 -13.35 2.41 -31.28
N GLY A 250 -13.64 1.59 -30.27
CA GLY A 250 -14.00 2.08 -28.95
C GLY A 250 -12.73 2.56 -28.27
N VAL A 251 -12.32 3.80 -28.52
CA VAL A 251 -11.47 4.52 -27.56
C VAL A 251 -12.33 4.72 -26.32
N GLU A 252 -12.42 3.68 -25.48
CA GLU A 252 -12.99 3.81 -24.15
C GLU A 252 -12.01 4.65 -23.34
N THR A 253 -12.33 5.93 -23.28
CA THR A 253 -11.54 6.93 -22.59
C THR A 253 -11.47 6.55 -21.12
N CYS A 254 -10.27 6.32 -20.62
CA CYS A 254 -10.05 6.14 -19.20
C CYS A 254 -10.39 7.45 -18.49
N HIS A 255 -11.47 7.48 -17.70
CA HIS A 255 -11.83 8.66 -16.91
C HIS A 255 -10.74 8.89 -15.86
N LYS A 256 -9.79 9.78 -16.18
CA LYS A 256 -8.89 10.36 -15.17
C LYS A 256 -9.72 11.31 -14.31
N SER A 257 -10.17 10.85 -13.16
CA SER A 257 -10.66 11.72 -12.10
C SER A 257 -9.48 12.53 -11.55
N ILE A 258 -9.19 13.66 -12.20
CA ILE A 258 -8.33 14.72 -11.67
C ILE A 258 -9.16 15.43 -10.59
N GLY A 259 -8.84 15.16 -9.33
CA GLY A 259 -9.40 15.90 -8.20
C GLY A 259 -8.85 17.32 -8.17
N ALA A 260 -9.50 18.22 -8.92
CA ALA A 260 -9.44 19.65 -8.66
C ALA A 260 -10.53 19.98 -7.64
N LEU A 261 -10.10 20.47 -6.47
CA LEU A 261 -10.96 20.98 -5.42
C LEU A 261 -11.76 22.18 -5.94
N SER A 262 -13.09 22.14 -5.89
CA SER A 262 -13.89 23.37 -5.74
C SER A 262 -15.26 23.09 -5.14
N THR A 263 -15.48 23.78 -4.03
CA THR A 263 -16.71 24.12 -3.33
C THR A 263 -17.89 24.40 -4.25
N VAL A 264 -19.10 23.90 -3.91
CA VAL A 264 -20.34 24.70 -3.71
C VAL A 264 -21.61 23.83 -3.73
N ARG A 265 -22.35 23.94 -2.61
CA ARG A 265 -23.81 23.93 -2.35
C ARG A 265 -24.74 22.90 -3.01
N ASN A 266 -25.44 22.23 -2.09
CA ASN A 266 -26.74 21.57 -2.18
C ASN A 266 -27.77 22.33 -3.04
N THR A 267 -28.41 21.61 -3.94
CA THR A 267 -29.87 21.69 -4.16
C THR A 267 -30.36 20.39 -4.78
N SER A 268 -31.32 19.80 -4.10
CA SER A 268 -31.99 18.51 -4.34
C SER A 268 -32.97 18.58 -5.52
N ILE A 269 -33.21 17.44 -6.19
CA ILE A 269 -34.53 16.82 -6.50
C ILE A 269 -34.33 15.58 -7.41
N PRO A 270 -35.16 14.52 -7.31
CA PRO A 270 -34.74 13.12 -7.47
C PRO A 270 -35.34 12.40 -8.69
N SER A 271 -34.80 11.22 -9.04
CA SER A 271 -35.37 10.25 -10.02
C SER A 271 -34.69 8.88 -9.88
N PRO A 272 -35.36 7.76 -10.21
CA PRO A 272 -35.93 6.82 -9.25
C PRO A 272 -35.08 5.56 -9.00
N GLU A 273 -35.15 5.11 -7.76
CA GLU A 273 -34.56 3.90 -7.20
C GLU A 273 -35.16 2.62 -7.79
N TYR A 274 -34.29 1.68 -8.17
CA TYR A 274 -34.56 0.25 -8.00
C TYR A 274 -33.77 -0.21 -6.78
N GLU A 275 -34.43 -0.16 -5.61
CA GLU A 275 -33.91 -0.63 -4.33
C GLU A 275 -33.95 -2.17 -4.30
N VAL A 276 -32.80 -2.83 -4.30
CA VAL A 276 -32.69 -4.21 -3.80
C VAL A 276 -32.26 -4.10 -2.34
N GLN A 277 -33.23 -4.23 -1.46
CA GLN A 277 -33.04 -4.21 -0.01
C GLN A 277 -32.27 -5.46 0.43
N TYR A 278 -31.07 -5.26 0.98
CA TYR A 278 -30.46 -6.20 1.91
C TYR A 278 -30.58 -5.65 3.32
N ALA A 279 -31.00 -6.53 4.23
CA ALA A 279 -31.44 -6.22 5.57
C ALA A 279 -30.40 -5.42 6.39
N ARG A 280 -30.92 -4.40 7.08
CA ARG A 280 -30.23 -3.65 8.14
C ARG A 280 -29.91 -4.60 9.30
N GLY A 281 -28.66 -5.05 9.36
CA GLY A 281 -28.04 -5.65 10.54
C GLY A 281 -26.89 -4.75 10.99
N SER A 282 -27.01 -4.19 12.19
CA SER A 282 -25.90 -3.60 12.92
C SER A 282 -24.92 -4.69 13.32
N ASP A 283 -23.66 -4.58 12.91
CA ASP A 283 -22.51 -5.04 13.69
C ASP A 283 -21.25 -4.39 13.13
N ASP A 284 -20.52 -3.68 13.99
CA ASP A 284 -19.14 -3.26 13.78
C ASP A 284 -18.29 -4.51 13.56
N MET A 285 -18.11 -4.89 12.31
CA MET A 285 -17.08 -5.83 11.87
C MET A 285 -16.12 -5.05 10.98
N GLU A 286 -14.93 -4.77 11.50
CA GLU A 286 -13.77 -4.42 10.66
C GLU A 286 -13.64 -5.50 9.58
N ASP A 287 -14.05 -5.17 8.35
CA ASP A 287 -13.87 -6.04 7.18
C ASP A 287 -12.36 -6.15 6.90
N TRP A 288 -11.73 -7.18 7.45
CA TRP A 288 -10.35 -7.55 7.15
C TRP A 288 -10.30 -8.05 5.70
N HIS A 289 -9.85 -7.20 4.80
CA HIS A 289 -9.64 -7.58 3.40
C HIS A 289 -8.27 -8.21 3.20
N THR A 290 -8.28 -9.39 2.59
CA THR A 290 -7.13 -10.29 2.49
C THR A 290 -6.57 -10.31 1.07
N ASP A 291 -5.26 -10.13 0.92
CA ASP A 291 -4.53 -10.55 -0.29
C ASP A 291 -4.25 -12.07 -0.24
N LEU A 292 -3.77 -12.65 -1.36
CA LEU A 292 -3.40 -14.07 -1.48
C LEU A 292 -2.47 -14.59 -0.37
N LEU A 293 -1.76 -13.68 0.33
CA LEU A 293 -0.78 -14.03 1.36
C LEU A 293 -1.29 -14.03 2.81
N ASP A 294 -2.56 -13.69 3.06
CA ASP A 294 -3.19 -13.67 4.39
C ASP A 294 -2.26 -13.24 5.55
N CYS A 295 -1.48 -12.19 5.33
CA CYS A 295 -0.50 -11.73 6.29
C CYS A 295 -1.10 -10.66 7.19
N CYS A 296 -2.00 -11.07 8.10
CA CYS A 296 -2.32 -10.30 9.29
C CYS A 296 -2.36 -11.21 10.54
N SER A 297 -1.26 -11.22 11.29
CA SER A 297 -1.32 -11.51 12.72
C SER A 297 -0.29 -10.62 13.43
N LYS A 298 -0.75 -9.56 14.12
CA LYS A 298 -0.03 -9.09 15.30
C LYS A 298 -0.01 -10.26 16.31
N PRO A 299 1.09 -10.48 17.05
CA PRO A 299 1.10 -11.47 18.10
C PRO A 299 0.03 -11.07 19.12
N LYS A 300 -0.91 -11.97 19.40
CA LYS A 300 -1.76 -11.83 20.59
C LYS A 300 -0.80 -11.86 21.77
N LEU A 301 -0.51 -10.70 22.36
CA LEU A 301 -0.13 -10.66 23.76
C LEU A 301 -1.36 -11.19 24.50
N CYS A 302 -1.34 -12.49 24.81
CA CYS A 302 -2.22 -13.02 25.85
C CYS A 302 -1.98 -12.15 27.08
N PRO A 303 -3.00 -11.49 27.65
CA PRO A 303 -2.84 -10.97 28.99
C PRO A 303 -2.62 -12.18 29.87
N MET A 304 -1.40 -12.34 30.38
CA MET A 304 -1.18 -13.17 31.55
C MET A 304 -2.21 -12.69 32.57
N LYS A 305 -3.20 -13.52 32.85
CA LYS A 305 -3.95 -13.41 34.08
C LYS A 305 -2.92 -13.58 35.18
N THR A 306 -2.43 -12.47 35.71
CA THR A 306 -1.81 -12.43 37.03
C THR A 306 -2.86 -13.01 37.95
N MET A 307 -2.65 -14.26 38.37
CA MET A 307 -3.38 -14.87 39.46
C MET A 307 -3.05 -14.04 40.69
N ALA A 308 -3.88 -13.03 40.96
CA ALA A 308 -3.87 -12.33 42.22
C ALA A 308 -4.25 -13.35 43.29
N HIS A 309 -3.28 -13.75 44.12
CA HIS A 309 -3.58 -14.41 45.37
C HIS A 309 -4.37 -13.43 46.25
N PRO A 310 -5.51 -13.83 46.84
CA PRO A 310 -6.20 -12.98 47.79
C PRO A 310 -5.44 -12.96 49.12
N PRO A 311 -5.39 -11.83 49.83
CA PRO A 311 -4.86 -11.78 51.19
C PRO A 311 -5.91 -12.37 52.15
N SER A 312 -5.58 -13.49 52.78
CA SER A 312 -6.34 -13.99 53.93
C SER A 312 -5.92 -13.20 55.18
N ALA A 313 -6.68 -12.16 55.50
CA ALA A 313 -6.71 -11.59 56.84
C ALA A 313 -7.92 -12.17 57.57
N GLN A 314 -7.68 -13.04 58.55
CA GLN A 314 -8.58 -13.23 59.67
C GLN A 314 -7.80 -13.02 60.97
N GLN A 315 -8.36 -12.13 61.77
CA GLN A 315 -7.87 -11.65 63.05
C GLN A 315 -7.90 -12.76 64.12
N MET A 316 -7.04 -12.53 65.12
CA MET A 316 -6.94 -13.16 66.42
C MET A 316 -8.27 -13.37 67.15
N GLU A 317 -8.28 -14.40 68.01
CA GLU A 317 -8.87 -14.54 69.37
C GLU A 317 -9.12 -16.05 69.57
N PHE A 318 -8.65 -16.78 70.60
CA PHE A 318 -8.14 -16.54 71.96
C PHE A 318 -6.97 -17.48 72.27
#